data_AF-A0A1C5WPF5-F1
#
_entry.id   AF-A0A1C5WPF5-F1
#
_cell.length_a   1.000
_cell.length_b   1.000
_cell.length_c   1.000
_cell.angle_alpha   90.00
_cell.angle_beta   90.00
_cell.angle_gamma   90.00
#
_symmetry.space_group_name_H-M   'P 1'
#
loop_
_entity.id
_entity.type
_entity.pdbx_description
1 polymer ?
#
loop_
_entity_poly.entity_id
_entity_poly.type
_entity_poly.pdbx_seq_one_letter_code
_entity_poly.pdbx_strand_id
1 'polypeptide(L)'
;MARIKVFNKEYLTKELGLPYDCELIEDDIIDTTRWSIVHEIVFEDNGKFYMTTYSEGATEYQNERPWEYEDEVKCTEVELKEVKVKKWIPVED
;
A
#
# COMPACT_ATOMS: atom_id res chain seq x y z
N MET A 1 -16.20 9.10 -7.91
CA MET A 1 -15.84 8.12 -6.87
C MET A 1 -14.75 7.25 -7.43
N ALA A 2 -13.73 6.92 -6.63
CA ALA A 2 -12.68 6.01 -7.06
C ALA A 2 -13.28 4.60 -7.29
N ARG A 3 -12.73 3.86 -8.25
CA ARG A 3 -13.17 2.48 -8.52
C ARG A 3 -12.50 1.56 -7.51
N ILE A 4 -13.31 0.77 -6.82
CA ILE A 4 -12.82 -0.20 -5.83
C ILE A 4 -12.98 -1.60 -6.39
N LYS A 5 -11.91 -2.39 -6.33
CA LYS A 5 -11.91 -3.83 -6.56
C LYS A 5 -11.61 -4.51 -5.23
N VAL A 6 -12.38 -5.54 -4.90
CA VAL A 6 -12.14 -6.37 -3.72
C VAL A 6 -11.36 -7.59 -4.18
N PHE A 7 -10.23 -7.85 -3.53
CA PHE A 7 -9.39 -9.00 -3.77
C PHE A 7 -9.42 -9.93 -2.57
N ASN A 8 -9.33 -11.24 -2.81
CA ASN A 8 -9.07 -12.19 -1.75
C ASN A 8 -7.61 -12.03 -1.27
N LYS A 9 -7.39 -12.05 0.04
CA LYS A 9 -6.04 -11.93 0.63
C LYS A 9 -5.08 -13.01 0.14
N GLU A 10 -5.53 -14.27 0.02
CA GLU A 10 -4.66 -15.36 -0.43
C GLU A 10 -4.20 -15.13 -1.87
N TYR A 11 -5.05 -14.57 -2.73
CA TYR A 11 -4.64 -14.18 -4.07
C TYR A 11 -3.55 -13.11 -4.04
N LEU A 12 -3.73 -12.03 -3.26
CA LEU A 12 -2.72 -10.97 -3.15
C LEU A 12 -1.39 -11.51 -2.61
N THR A 13 -1.43 -12.30 -1.55
CA THR A 13 -0.22 -12.77 -0.86
C THR A 13 0.45 -13.96 -1.54
N LYS A 14 -0.30 -14.94 -2.04
CA LYS A 14 0.26 -16.20 -2.59
C LYS A 14 0.45 -16.18 -4.08
N GLU A 15 -0.47 -15.57 -4.82
CA GLU A 15 -0.40 -15.53 -6.29
C GLU A 15 0.38 -14.30 -6.77
N LEU A 16 0.13 -13.13 -6.17
CA LEU A 16 0.88 -11.91 -6.51
C LEU A 16 2.13 -11.70 -5.65
N GLY A 17 2.28 -12.42 -4.52
CA GLY A 17 3.44 -12.26 -3.63
C GLY A 17 3.41 -11.01 -2.75
N LEU A 18 2.31 -10.28 -2.67
CA LEU A 18 2.26 -8.99 -1.99
C LEU A 18 2.34 -9.13 -0.45
N PRO A 19 2.98 -8.18 0.25
CA PRO A 19 3.86 -7.12 -0.28
C PRO A 19 5.33 -7.56 -0.41
N TYR A 20 5.71 -8.75 0.11
CA TYR A 20 7.11 -9.09 0.36
C TYR A 20 7.83 -9.85 -0.76
N ASP A 21 7.11 -10.66 -1.54
CA ASP A 21 7.63 -11.60 -2.53
C ASP A 21 7.44 -11.10 -3.98
N CYS A 22 7.28 -9.79 -4.16
CA CYS A 22 7.07 -9.15 -5.46
C CYS A 22 7.78 -7.79 -5.58
N GLU A 23 7.87 -7.27 -6.80
CA GLU A 23 8.31 -5.89 -7.05
C GLU A 23 7.10 -4.94 -7.04
N LEU A 24 7.00 -4.12 -6.00
CA LEU A 24 6.00 -3.05 -5.89
C LEU A 24 6.39 -1.86 -6.78
N ILE A 25 5.38 -1.17 -7.30
CA ILE A 25 5.60 0.07 -8.07
C ILE A 25 5.91 1.21 -7.12
N GLU A 26 5.16 1.31 -6.03
CA GLU A 26 5.36 2.24 -4.92
C GLU A 26 5.09 1.50 -3.61
N ASP A 27 5.86 1.85 -2.58
CA ASP A 27 5.72 1.40 -1.20
C ASP A 27 6.16 2.53 -0.28
N ASP A 28 5.19 3.28 0.21
CA ASP A 28 5.41 4.47 1.03
C ASP A 28 4.86 4.26 2.44
N ILE A 29 5.65 4.62 3.45
CA ILE A 29 5.17 4.71 4.83
C ILE A 29 4.31 5.96 4.95
N ILE A 30 3.01 5.77 5.17
CA ILE A 30 2.04 6.87 5.28
C ILE A 30 1.68 7.22 6.73
N ASP A 31 1.87 6.28 7.65
CA ASP A 31 1.60 6.50 9.08
C ASP A 31 2.38 5.51 9.95
N THR A 32 2.45 5.79 11.25
CA THR A 32 2.97 4.88 12.26
C THR A 32 2.06 4.90 13.49
N THR A 33 1.75 3.72 14.00
CA THR A 33 1.11 3.58 15.31
C THR A 33 2.17 3.28 16.37
N ARG A 34 1.74 3.05 17.61
CA ARG A 34 2.65 2.59 18.67
C ARG A 34 3.27 1.22 18.36
N TRP A 35 2.58 0.39 17.58
CA TRP A 35 2.94 -1.02 17.38
C TRP A 35 3.22 -1.38 15.92
N SER A 36 2.81 -0.52 14.99
CA SER A 36 2.74 -0.86 13.57
C SER A 36 3.27 0.28 12.70
N ILE A 37 3.87 -0.07 11.57
CA ILE A 37 4.14 0.84 10.46
C ILE A 37 3.03 0.62 9.43
N VAL A 38 2.45 1.70 8.90
CA VAL A 38 1.38 1.63 7.90
C VAL A 38 1.94 2.06 6.56
N HIS A 39 1.82 1.15 5.60
CA HIS A 39 2.29 1.31 4.24
C HIS A 39 1.13 1.54 3.28
N GLU A 40 1.32 2.40 2.30
CA GLU A 40 0.50 2.49 1.09
C GLU A 40 1.32 1.93 -0.07
N ILE A 41 0.73 0.98 -0.79
CA ILE A 41 1.39 0.29 -1.90
C ILE A 41 0.63 0.49 -3.19
N VAL A 42 1.37 0.54 -4.30
CA VAL A 42 0.83 0.47 -5.66
C VAL A 42 1.42 -0.75 -6.36
N PHE A 43 0.55 -1.56 -6.96
CA PHE A 43 0.92 -2.78 -7.68
C PHE A 43 0.12 -2.93 -8.98
N GLU A 44 0.62 -3.76 -9.88
CA GLU A 44 -0.03 -4.09 -11.14
C GLU A 44 -0.69 -5.48 -11.07
N ASP A 45 -1.89 -5.61 -11.65
CA ASP A 45 -2.61 -6.86 -11.83
C ASP A 45 -3.35 -6.83 -13.18
N ASN A 46 -2.92 -7.67 -14.12
CA ASN A 46 -3.54 -7.87 -15.43
C ASN A 46 -3.72 -6.60 -16.28
N GLY A 47 -2.68 -5.78 -16.36
CA GLY A 47 -2.58 -4.52 -17.10
C GLY A 47 -3.21 -3.32 -16.40
N LYS A 48 -3.64 -3.47 -15.14
CA LYS A 48 -4.27 -2.41 -14.34
C LYS A 48 -3.50 -2.19 -13.04
N PHE A 49 -3.56 -0.97 -12.54
CA PHE A 49 -2.85 -0.58 -11.34
C PHE A 49 -3.82 -0.40 -10.18
N TYR A 50 -3.40 -0.86 -9.01
CA TYR A 50 -4.20 -0.83 -7.80
C TYR A 50 -3.38 -0.33 -6.63
N MET A 51 -4.06 0.41 -5.76
CA MET A 51 -3.51 0.97 -4.53
C MET A 51 -4.24 0.39 -3.33
N THR A 52 -3.52 -0.01 -2.30
CA THR A 52 -4.09 -0.43 -1.02
C THR A 52 -3.11 -0.15 0.12
N THR A 53 -3.53 -0.40 1.36
CA THR A 53 -2.68 -0.23 2.53
C THR A 53 -2.49 -1.55 3.24
N TYR A 54 -1.31 -1.75 3.83
CA TYR A 54 -1.07 -2.81 4.80
C TYR A 54 -0.37 -2.25 6.04
N SER A 55 -0.36 -3.03 7.11
CA SER A 55 0.43 -2.72 8.29
C SER A 55 1.27 -3.92 8.68
N GLU A 56 2.43 -3.63 9.27
CA GLU A 56 3.34 -4.62 9.81
C GLU A 56 3.94 -4.13 11.12
N GLY A 57 4.47 -5.07 11.91
CA GLY A 57 5.04 -4.76 13.22
C GLY A 57 6.17 -3.74 13.14
N ALA A 58 6.10 -2.68 13.95
CA ALA A 58 7.11 -1.61 13.95
C ALA A 58 8.49 -2.03 14.49
N THR A 59 8.59 -3.22 15.10
CA THR A 59 9.85 -3.81 15.58
C THR A 59 9.80 -5.32 15.38
N GLU A 60 10.97 -5.96 15.32
CA GLU A 60 11.10 -7.43 15.19
C GLU A 60 10.36 -8.25 16.27
N TYR A 61 10.08 -7.65 17.43
CA TYR A 61 9.32 -8.29 18.51
C TYR A 61 7.80 -8.18 18.38
N GLN A 62 7.29 -7.30 17.51
CA GLN A 62 5.86 -7.18 17.23
C GLN A 62 5.51 -8.11 16.06
N ASN A 63 4.71 -9.14 16.35
CA ASN A 63 4.30 -10.11 15.34
C ASN A 63 2.95 -9.69 14.73
N GLU A 64 3.01 -8.76 13.78
CA GLU A 64 1.89 -8.33 12.95
C GLU A 64 2.26 -8.52 11.48
N ARG A 65 1.32 -9.01 10.69
CA ARG A 65 1.53 -9.31 9.26
C ARG A 65 0.51 -8.58 8.38
N PRO A 66 0.85 -8.31 7.11
CA PRO A 66 -0.06 -7.70 6.15
C PRO A 66 -1.41 -8.42 6.09
N TRP A 67 -2.48 -7.65 6.32
CA TRP A 67 -3.86 -8.12 6.26
C TRP A 67 -4.15 -9.34 7.16
N GLU A 68 -3.46 -9.51 8.30
CA GLU A 68 -3.55 -10.71 9.15
C GLU A 68 -5.00 -11.14 9.45
N TYR A 69 -5.86 -10.18 9.77
CA TYR A 69 -7.25 -10.39 10.19
C TYR A 69 -8.29 -10.16 9.09
N GLU A 70 -7.86 -10.00 7.84
CA GLU A 70 -8.74 -9.74 6.70
C GLU A 70 -8.78 -10.94 5.75
N ASP A 71 -9.97 -11.33 5.29
CA ASP A 71 -10.13 -12.31 4.21
C ASP A 71 -10.13 -11.64 2.83
N GLU A 72 -10.54 -10.37 2.80
CA GLU A 72 -10.72 -9.57 1.60
C GLU A 72 -10.11 -8.18 1.79
N VAL A 73 -9.37 -7.73 0.78
CA VAL A 73 -8.69 -6.44 0.77
C VAL A 73 -9.32 -5.55 -0.29
N LYS A 74 -9.65 -4.32 0.10
CA LYS A 74 -10.17 -3.30 -0.83
C LYS A 74 -8.99 -2.59 -1.47
N CYS A 75 -8.96 -2.60 -2.79
CA CYS A 75 -7.95 -1.91 -3.57
C CYS A 75 -8.61 -0.88 -4.49
N THR A 76 -8.03 0.32 -4.53
CA THR A 76 -8.45 1.40 -5.41
C THR A 76 -7.76 1.28 -6.75
N GLU A 77 -8.50 1.22 -7.86
CA GLU A 77 -7.89 1.28 -9.21
C GLU A 77 -7.33 2.69 -9.43
N VAL A 78 -6.04 2.76 -9.76
CA VAL A 78 -5.28 4.02 -9.94
C VAL A 78 -4.66 4.09 -11.33
N GLU A 79 -4.25 5.28 -11.74
CA GLU A 79 -3.50 5.51 -12.97
C GLU A 79 -2.42 6.58 -12.72
N LEU A 80 -1.25 6.41 -13.34
CA LEU A 80 -0.17 7.39 -13.23
C LEU A 80 -0.50 8.62 -14.07
N LYS A 81 -0.51 9.80 -13.45
CA LYS A 81 -0.73 11.09 -14.12
C LYS A 81 0.23 12.15 -13.61
N GLU A 82 0.75 12.95 -14.53
CA GLU A 82 1.48 14.16 -14.15
C GLU A 82 0.53 15.14 -13.44
N VAL A 83 0.86 15.50 -12.21
CA VAL A 83 0.13 16.49 -11.41
C VAL A 83 1.01 17.69 -11.10
N LYS A 84 0.51 18.90 -11.32
CA LYS A 84 1.20 20.15 -10.96
C LYS A 84 0.71 20.65 -9.61
N VAL A 85 1.61 20.74 -8.63
CA VAL A 85 1.30 21.22 -7.27
C VAL A 85 2.09 22.49 -6.94
N LYS A 86 1.44 23.45 -6.29
CA LYS A 86 2.11 24.60 -5.65
C LYS A 86 2.41 24.21 -4.20
N LYS A 87 3.66 24.36 -3.76
CA LYS A 87 4.10 24.01 -2.40
C LYS A 87 4.79 25.22 -1.75
N TRP A 88 4.56 25.42 -0.47
CA TRP A 88 5.31 26.40 0.33
C TRP A 88 6.72 25.88 0.60
N ILE A 89 7.71 26.75 0.44
CA ILE A 89 9.13 26.46 0.73
C ILE A 89 9.62 27.37 1.87
N PRO A 90 10.60 26.94 2.68
CA PRO A 90 11.26 27.83 3.63
C PRO A 90 11.83 29.06 2.93
N VAL A 91 11.76 30.22 3.59
CA VAL A 91 12.49 31.42 3.15
C VAL A 91 13.91 31.31 3.69
N GLU A 92 14.91 31.41 2.83
CA GLU A 92 16.32 31.49 3.21
C GLU A 92 16.69 32.95 3.55
N ASP A 93 17.48 33.17 4.61
CA ASP A 93 18.06 34.47 4.99
C ASP A 93 19.30 34.83 4.16
#